data_AF-A0A0S9BY60-F1
#
_entry.id   AF-A0A0S9BY60-F1
#
_cell.length_a   1.000
_cell.length_b   1.000
_cell.length_c   1.000
_cell.angle_alpha   90.00
_cell.angle_beta   90.00
_cell.angle_gamma   90.00
#
_symmetry.space_group_name_H-M   'P 1'
#
loop_
_entity.id
_entity.type
_entity.pdbx_description
1 polymer ?
#
loop_
_entity_poly.entity_id
_entity_poly.type
_entity_poly.pdbx_seq_one_letter_code
_entity_poly.pdbx_strand_id
1 'polypeptide(L)'
;MDSHNLDLPDTDSYDEELSTGNRARRRWPLAAAVVIVALAAVAGGVAVAGNFRSADPAPAAAPTATMVAPTASASPTVTPSPTTATPVSVTPSASTAPATDGAVSEVANGRYVSAAAGVSFTLPDRWTVEESTNQNPGYPGSGITIFNEARMQVAALYHGATGAVGGACPSGNYKMTELDTAQALDTPWAKAMGVRFSYRVLDMRASGGAFHYQIGLVDKNSGEIKDSCLMYSFVAGAPKGTLIFADRSYQSQKNDDPIFNSLAEAKDYMRSPDYRKLKAMIVSLRMQP
;
A
#
# COMPACT_ATOMS: atom_id res chain seq x y z
N MET A 1 19.44 -46.91 43.94
CA MET A 1 18.38 -47.68 43.24
C MET A 1 17.17 -46.75 43.26
N ASP A 2 16.92 -45.90 42.28
CA ASP A 2 17.26 -45.97 40.86
C ASP A 2 17.49 -44.56 40.30
N SER A 3 18.57 -44.42 39.52
CA SER A 3 18.93 -43.20 38.81
C SER A 3 18.40 -43.31 37.38
N HIS A 4 17.42 -42.50 37.01
CA HIS A 4 16.98 -42.38 35.63
C HIS A 4 17.89 -41.40 34.88
N ASN A 5 18.75 -41.95 34.01
CA ASN A 5 19.42 -41.25 32.92
C ASN A 5 18.37 -40.77 31.91
N LEU A 6 18.37 -39.47 31.62
CA LEU A 6 17.73 -38.91 30.43
C LEU A 6 18.84 -38.42 29.50
N ASP A 7 19.17 -39.28 28.55
CA ASP A 7 19.85 -38.93 27.30
C ASP A 7 19.04 -37.83 26.60
N LEU A 8 19.67 -36.67 26.40
CA LEU A 8 19.22 -35.67 25.44
C LEU A 8 20.14 -35.77 24.22
N PRO A 9 19.58 -35.95 23.00
CA PRO A 9 20.39 -35.99 21.80
C PRO A 9 20.99 -34.62 21.49
N ASP A 10 22.27 -34.62 21.14
CA ASP A 10 22.98 -33.55 20.45
C ASP A 10 22.10 -33.00 19.32
N THR A 11 21.83 -31.69 19.38
CA THR A 11 21.27 -30.97 18.24
C THR A 11 22.36 -30.08 17.68
N ASP A 12 22.72 -30.43 16.46
CA ASP A 12 23.80 -29.87 15.69
C ASP A 12 23.69 -28.36 15.49
N SER A 13 24.86 -27.74 15.62
CA SER A 13 25.37 -26.55 14.95
C SER A 13 24.50 -26.03 13.79
N TYR A 14 23.93 -24.83 13.97
CA TYR A 14 23.50 -24.01 12.85
C TYR A 14 24.66 -23.08 12.47
N ASP A 15 25.30 -23.39 11.35
CA ASP A 15 26.28 -22.54 10.68
C ASP A 15 25.66 -21.17 10.33
N GLU A 16 26.39 -20.11 10.67
CA GLU A 16 26.19 -18.75 10.22
C GLU A 16 26.50 -18.64 8.71
N GLU A 17 25.49 -18.51 7.85
CA GLU A 17 25.69 -17.96 6.50
C GLU A 17 25.44 -16.44 6.49
N LEU A 18 26.55 -15.71 6.55
CA LEU A 18 26.65 -14.29 6.20
C LEU A 18 26.31 -14.09 4.71
N SER A 19 25.05 -13.79 4.40
CA SER A 19 24.67 -13.38 3.05
C SER A 19 25.09 -11.93 2.76
N THR A 20 26.31 -11.79 2.25
CA THR A 20 26.83 -10.53 1.71
C THR A 20 26.50 -10.49 0.21
N GLY A 21 25.36 -9.89 -0.15
CA GLY A 21 24.85 -9.88 -1.53
C GLY A 21 24.47 -8.49 -2.02
N ASN A 22 25.38 -7.86 -2.75
CA ASN A 22 25.25 -6.53 -3.36
C ASN A 22 24.06 -6.36 -4.32
N ARG A 23 23.48 -5.15 -4.27
CA ARG A 23 22.75 -4.40 -5.31
C ARG A 23 22.68 -5.04 -6.71
N ALA A 24 21.44 -5.30 -7.14
CA ALA A 24 21.02 -5.03 -8.53
C ALA A 24 19.51 -4.78 -8.56
N ARG A 25 19.11 -3.52 -8.79
CA ARG A 25 17.74 -3.16 -9.20
C ARG A 25 17.43 -3.93 -10.49
N ARG A 26 16.51 -4.88 -10.47
CA ARG A 26 15.99 -5.49 -11.70
C ARG A 26 14.47 -5.62 -11.67
N ARG A 27 13.90 -5.10 -12.75
CA ARG A 27 12.51 -5.18 -13.18
C ARG A 27 12.07 -6.65 -13.29
N TRP A 28 10.80 -6.89 -12.96
CA TRP A 28 10.00 -8.12 -13.12
C TRP A 28 10.41 -9.03 -14.30
N PRO A 29 10.30 -10.39 -14.19
CA PRO A 29 9.01 -11.06 -13.95
C PRO A 29 8.97 -12.38 -13.11
N LEU A 30 7.78 -12.62 -12.53
CA LEU A 30 7.03 -13.88 -12.23
C LEU A 30 7.77 -15.16 -11.73
N ALA A 31 7.37 -15.66 -10.55
CA ALA A 31 6.71 -16.97 -10.31
C ALA A 31 7.00 -17.61 -8.92
N ALA A 32 6.00 -18.34 -8.40
CA ALA A 32 6.01 -19.35 -7.30
C ALA A 32 6.35 -18.86 -5.87
N ALA A 33 5.38 -18.74 -4.96
CA ALA A 33 4.81 -19.81 -4.10
C ALA A 33 5.74 -20.30 -2.98
N VAL A 34 5.37 -20.04 -1.73
CA VAL A 34 5.14 -21.00 -0.62
C VAL A 34 4.89 -20.18 0.67
N VAL A 35 3.79 -20.50 1.36
CA VAL A 35 3.41 -19.95 2.67
C VAL A 35 3.90 -20.92 3.74
N ILE A 36 4.66 -20.43 4.72
CA ILE A 36 4.84 -21.11 6.01
C ILE A 36 4.48 -20.10 7.10
N VAL A 37 3.44 -20.44 7.87
CA VAL A 37 3.00 -19.73 9.07
C VAL A 37 3.71 -20.36 10.27
N ALA A 38 4.41 -19.55 11.06
CA ALA A 38 4.81 -19.93 12.41
C ALA A 38 4.42 -18.82 13.40
N LEU A 39 3.41 -19.13 14.20
CA LEU A 39 2.96 -18.39 15.37
C LEU A 39 4.01 -18.50 16.48
N ALA A 40 4.46 -17.37 17.03
CA ALA A 40 5.08 -17.34 18.35
C ALA A 40 4.54 -16.16 19.14
N ALA A 41 3.76 -16.50 20.17
CA ALA A 41 3.30 -15.59 21.21
C ALA A 41 4.49 -15.15 22.07
N VAL A 42 4.63 -13.84 22.30
CA VAL A 42 5.52 -13.32 23.34
C VAL A 42 4.68 -12.56 24.34
N ALA A 43 4.57 -13.17 25.52
CA ALA A 43 4.10 -12.55 26.74
C ALA A 43 5.25 -11.74 27.38
N GLY A 44 4.89 -10.57 27.93
CA GLY A 44 5.42 -10.14 29.22
C GLY A 44 6.72 -9.32 29.24
N GLY A 45 6.54 -8.00 29.32
CA GLY A 45 7.16 -7.15 30.34
C GLY A 45 8.59 -6.66 30.11
N VAL A 46 8.80 -5.34 30.21
CA VAL A 46 9.65 -4.68 31.22
C VAL A 46 9.33 -3.18 31.20
N ALA A 47 9.03 -2.62 32.37
CA ALA A 47 9.11 -1.18 32.64
C ALA A 47 10.49 -0.87 33.22
N VAL A 48 11.20 0.14 32.70
CA VAL A 48 12.20 0.91 33.46
C VAL A 48 12.20 2.35 32.98
N ALA A 49 11.91 3.24 33.92
CA ALA A 49 12.10 4.68 33.82
C ALA A 49 13.59 5.04 34.02
N GLY A 50 14.09 6.00 33.24
CA GLY A 50 15.45 6.53 33.39
C GLY A 50 15.56 7.94 32.83
N ASN A 51 15.32 8.93 33.70
CA ASN A 51 15.69 10.33 33.49
C ASN A 51 17.21 10.46 33.35
N PHE A 52 17.73 10.98 32.23
CA PHE A 52 18.98 11.71 32.26
C PHE A 52 18.94 12.97 31.40
N ARG A 53 19.57 13.97 32.01
CA ARG A 53 19.50 15.40 31.80
C ARG A 53 20.57 15.84 30.82
N SER A 54 20.31 16.98 30.20
CA SER A 54 21.10 17.66 29.19
C SER A 54 22.58 17.83 29.51
N ALA A 55 23.40 17.75 28.46
CA ALA A 55 24.64 18.51 28.33
C ALA A 55 24.75 18.98 26.87
N ASP A 56 24.65 20.29 26.67
CA ASP A 56 25.19 21.00 25.51
C ASP A 56 26.50 21.62 26.00
N PRO A 57 27.61 21.48 25.25
CA PRO A 57 28.22 22.71 24.77
C PRO A 57 28.87 22.62 23.37
N ALA A 58 28.51 23.62 22.57
CA ALA A 58 29.38 24.60 21.90
C ALA A 58 30.13 24.22 20.60
N PRO A 59 30.35 25.21 19.71
CA PRO A 59 30.64 25.00 18.28
C PRO A 59 32.13 25.13 17.94
N ALA A 60 32.59 24.49 16.85
CA ALA A 60 33.55 25.09 15.92
C ALA A 60 33.86 24.22 14.68
N ALA A 61 34.20 24.97 13.62
CA ALA A 61 35.10 24.65 12.50
C ALA A 61 34.47 24.08 11.21
N ALA A 62 34.27 25.01 10.27
CA ALA A 62 34.22 24.76 8.84
C ALA A 62 35.63 24.51 8.27
N PRO A 63 35.78 23.64 7.27
CA PRO A 63 36.80 23.81 6.24
C PRO A 63 36.18 23.93 4.83
N THR A 64 36.47 25.07 4.24
CA THR A 64 37.01 25.33 2.90
C THR A 64 36.75 24.28 1.79
N ALA A 65 36.05 24.75 0.75
CA ALA A 65 35.88 24.09 -0.54
C ALA A 65 37.22 23.83 -1.25
N THR A 66 37.34 22.66 -1.88
CA THR A 66 38.32 22.44 -2.95
C THR A 66 37.56 21.96 -4.20
N MET A 67 37.50 22.84 -5.18
CA MET A 67 36.93 22.61 -6.51
C MET A 67 37.99 21.91 -7.36
N VAL A 68 37.71 20.69 -7.82
CA VAL A 68 38.52 19.98 -8.81
C VAL A 68 37.62 19.69 -10.00
N ALA A 69 37.98 20.23 -11.16
CA ALA A 69 37.40 19.89 -12.45
C ALA A 69 38.40 19.04 -13.25
N PRO A 70 37.94 17.93 -13.84
CA PRO A 70 38.47 17.48 -15.13
C PRO A 70 37.33 17.16 -16.11
N THR A 71 37.34 17.77 -17.30
CA THR A 71 37.89 17.22 -18.56
C THR A 71 36.92 16.28 -19.28
N ALA A 72 36.41 16.74 -20.43
CA ALA A 72 35.55 16.03 -21.35
C ALA A 72 36.35 15.09 -22.28
N SER A 73 35.75 13.94 -22.69
CA SER A 73 35.68 13.51 -24.09
C SER A 73 35.10 12.09 -24.30
N ALA A 74 34.34 11.98 -25.40
CA ALA A 74 33.94 10.79 -26.18
C ALA A 74 32.89 9.85 -25.56
N SER A 75 31.95 9.24 -26.30
CA SER A 75 31.78 9.00 -27.75
C SER A 75 30.28 8.73 -28.05
N PRO A 76 29.72 9.05 -29.23
CA PRO A 76 28.34 8.70 -29.57
C PRO A 76 28.21 7.19 -29.82
N THR A 77 27.33 6.54 -29.04
CA THR A 77 26.95 5.14 -29.27
C THR A 77 25.61 5.07 -30.00
N VAL A 78 25.56 4.12 -30.93
CA VAL A 78 24.62 3.90 -32.03
C VAL A 78 23.19 3.65 -31.56
N THR A 79 22.22 4.29 -32.24
CA THR A 79 20.78 4.04 -32.12
C THR A 79 20.39 2.76 -32.87
N PRO A 80 19.85 1.72 -32.23
CA PRO A 80 19.22 0.61 -32.95
C PRO A 80 17.83 1.01 -33.47
N SER A 81 17.52 0.63 -34.71
CA SER A 81 16.19 0.79 -35.32
C SER A 81 15.14 -0.08 -34.62
N PRO A 82 13.90 0.39 -34.44
CA PRO A 82 12.81 -0.45 -33.96
C PRO A 82 12.36 -1.42 -35.05
N THR A 83 12.40 -2.72 -34.75
CA THR A 83 11.75 -3.75 -35.56
C THR A 83 10.25 -3.70 -35.26
N THR A 84 9.45 -3.41 -36.28
CA THR A 84 7.98 -3.44 -36.22
C THR A 84 7.51 -4.89 -36.06
N ALA A 85 7.03 -5.26 -34.87
CA ALA A 85 6.35 -6.52 -34.66
C ALA A 85 4.89 -6.42 -35.13
N THR A 86 4.49 -7.35 -35.99
CA THR A 86 3.11 -7.53 -36.46
C THR A 86 2.22 -8.00 -35.29
N PRO A 87 1.07 -7.35 -35.03
CA PRO A 87 0.16 -7.80 -33.98
C PRO A 87 -0.53 -9.10 -34.40
N VAL A 88 -0.33 -10.16 -33.63
CA VAL A 88 -1.17 -11.37 -33.67
C VAL A 88 -2.47 -11.10 -32.92
N SER A 89 -3.59 -11.30 -33.60
CA SER A 89 -4.94 -11.18 -33.04
C SER A 89 -5.20 -12.39 -32.14
N VAL A 90 -5.25 -12.18 -30.83
CA VAL A 90 -5.72 -13.19 -29.86
C VAL A 90 -7.21 -13.00 -29.63
N THR A 91 -7.99 -13.99 -30.07
CA THR A 91 -9.42 -14.11 -29.76
C THR A 91 -9.59 -14.39 -28.26
N PRO A 92 -10.29 -13.55 -27.48
CA PRO A 92 -10.55 -13.84 -26.09
C PRO A 92 -11.52 -15.02 -25.97
N SER A 93 -11.03 -16.12 -25.41
CA SER A 93 -11.86 -17.27 -25.04
C SER A 93 -12.54 -16.94 -23.72
N ALA A 94 -13.83 -16.61 -23.76
CA ALA A 94 -14.65 -16.43 -22.57
C ALA A 94 -14.82 -17.79 -21.87
N SER A 95 -14.13 -17.97 -20.75
CA SER A 95 -14.35 -19.09 -19.82
C SER A 95 -15.50 -18.70 -18.88
N THR A 96 -16.70 -19.20 -19.17
CA THR A 96 -17.89 -19.01 -18.33
C THR A 96 -17.80 -19.95 -17.13
N ALA A 97 -17.41 -19.42 -15.97
CA ALA A 97 -17.60 -20.12 -14.69
C ALA A 97 -19.08 -20.00 -14.25
N PRO A 98 -19.64 -20.98 -13.50
CA PRO A 98 -21.05 -20.98 -13.14
C PRO A 98 -21.38 -19.84 -12.16
N ALA A 99 -22.41 -19.06 -12.49
CA ALA A 99 -22.96 -18.02 -11.62
C ALA A 99 -23.78 -18.66 -10.49
N THR A 100 -23.37 -18.42 -9.25
CA THR A 100 -24.23 -18.59 -8.08
C THR A 100 -25.19 -17.40 -8.04
N ASP A 101 -26.47 -17.70 -7.91
CA ASP A 101 -27.59 -16.75 -7.84
C ASP A 101 -27.37 -15.76 -6.69
N GLY A 102 -26.96 -14.54 -7.05
CA GLY A 102 -26.54 -13.47 -6.15
C GLY A 102 -26.54 -12.16 -6.92
N ALA A 103 -27.01 -11.10 -6.28
CA ALA A 103 -27.28 -9.80 -6.91
C ALA A 103 -26.16 -9.37 -7.88
N VAL A 104 -26.52 -9.18 -9.14
CA VAL A 104 -25.58 -9.02 -10.26
C VAL A 104 -24.90 -7.66 -10.17
N SER A 105 -23.56 -7.67 -10.12
CA SER A 105 -22.76 -6.46 -10.31
C SER A 105 -22.63 -6.15 -11.79
N GLU A 106 -22.84 -4.89 -12.16
CA GLU A 106 -22.88 -4.46 -13.56
C GLU A 106 -22.07 -3.18 -13.76
N VAL A 107 -21.49 -3.04 -14.95
CA VAL A 107 -20.95 -1.76 -15.44
C VAL A 107 -21.91 -1.21 -16.48
N ALA A 108 -22.68 -0.17 -16.11
CA ALA A 108 -23.58 0.53 -17.01
C ALA A 108 -23.11 1.99 -17.17
N ASN A 109 -22.90 2.42 -18.43
CA ASN A 109 -22.46 3.78 -18.77
C ASN A 109 -21.21 4.24 -18.00
N GLY A 110 -20.20 3.37 -17.86
CA GLY A 110 -18.96 3.67 -17.15
C GLY A 110 -19.10 3.77 -15.63
N ARG A 111 -20.24 3.36 -15.06
CA ARG A 111 -20.45 3.26 -13.61
C ARG A 111 -20.54 1.80 -13.21
N TYR A 112 -19.69 1.40 -12.28
CA TYR A 112 -19.77 0.11 -11.60
C TYR A 112 -20.76 0.21 -10.44
N VAL A 113 -21.60 -0.81 -10.30
CA VAL A 113 -22.55 -0.96 -9.18
C VAL A 113 -22.34 -2.33 -8.55
N SER A 114 -22.05 -2.36 -7.26
CA SER A 114 -22.05 -3.59 -6.46
C SER A 114 -23.26 -3.58 -5.53
N ALA A 115 -24.16 -4.52 -5.75
CA ALA A 115 -25.31 -4.73 -4.90
C ALA A 115 -24.91 -5.31 -3.53
N ALA A 116 -23.94 -6.22 -3.47
CA ALA A 116 -23.50 -6.84 -2.22
C ALA A 116 -22.84 -5.82 -1.28
N ALA A 117 -21.94 -4.99 -1.81
CA ALA A 117 -21.35 -3.89 -1.06
C ALA A 117 -22.36 -2.76 -0.83
N GLY A 118 -23.35 -2.57 -1.70
CA GLY A 118 -24.26 -1.41 -1.63
C GLY A 118 -23.54 -0.12 -2.01
N VAL A 119 -22.71 -0.17 -3.05
CA VAL A 119 -21.89 0.95 -3.49
C VAL A 119 -21.94 1.10 -5.01
N SER A 120 -21.65 2.30 -5.49
CA SER A 120 -21.39 2.53 -6.91
C SER A 120 -20.30 3.58 -7.10
N PHE A 121 -19.55 3.49 -8.20
CA PHE A 121 -18.50 4.44 -8.55
C PHE A 121 -18.28 4.44 -10.07
N THR A 122 -17.74 5.54 -10.60
CA THR A 122 -17.30 5.61 -11.99
C THR A 122 -16.05 4.76 -12.17
N LEU A 123 -16.09 3.81 -13.10
CA LEU A 123 -14.96 2.96 -13.45
C LEU A 123 -14.29 3.52 -14.72
N PRO A 124 -12.98 3.85 -14.69
CA PRO A 124 -12.28 4.32 -15.88
C PRO A 124 -12.35 3.32 -17.04
N ASP A 125 -12.33 3.83 -18.27
CA ASP A 125 -12.39 2.98 -19.47
C ASP A 125 -11.31 1.89 -19.45
N ARG A 126 -11.72 0.67 -19.81
CA ARG A 126 -10.89 -0.55 -19.87
C ARG A 126 -10.33 -1.03 -18.52
N TRP A 127 -10.68 -0.39 -17.41
CA TRP A 127 -10.44 -0.97 -16.09
C TRP A 127 -11.47 -2.08 -15.82
N THR A 128 -11.07 -3.03 -14.99
CA THR A 128 -11.91 -4.19 -14.65
C THR A 128 -12.03 -4.32 -13.14
N VAL A 129 -13.08 -4.99 -12.70
CA VAL A 129 -13.38 -5.19 -11.29
C VAL A 129 -13.57 -6.68 -11.03
N GLU A 130 -13.03 -7.14 -9.91
CA GLU A 130 -13.34 -8.45 -9.35
C GLU A 130 -13.95 -8.27 -7.97
N GLU A 131 -15.14 -8.83 -7.78
CA GLU A 131 -15.84 -8.78 -6.51
C GLU A 131 -15.68 -10.12 -5.78
N SER A 132 -15.42 -10.04 -4.48
CA SER A 132 -15.38 -11.17 -3.59
C SER A 132 -16.25 -10.89 -2.37
N THR A 133 -17.04 -11.88 -1.97
CA THR A 133 -17.70 -11.83 -0.67
C THR A 133 -16.72 -12.35 0.37
N ASN A 134 -16.43 -11.55 1.40
CA ASN A 134 -15.62 -12.05 2.49
C ASN A 134 -16.50 -13.00 3.30
N GLN A 135 -16.22 -14.30 3.18
CA GLN A 135 -16.98 -15.34 3.86
C GLN A 135 -16.57 -15.52 5.33
N ASN A 136 -15.62 -14.73 5.86
CA ASN A 136 -15.28 -14.82 7.27
C ASN A 136 -16.48 -14.39 8.12
N PRO A 137 -17.11 -15.33 8.87
CA PRO A 137 -18.32 -15.03 9.63
C PRO A 137 -18.08 -14.04 10.78
N GLY A 138 -16.83 -13.88 11.24
CA GLY A 138 -16.47 -12.88 12.24
C GLY A 138 -16.35 -11.46 11.70
N TYR A 139 -16.16 -11.31 10.38
CA TYR A 139 -15.92 -10.04 9.69
C TYR A 139 -16.64 -9.98 8.35
N PRO A 140 -17.99 -10.09 8.34
CA PRO A 140 -18.76 -10.10 7.11
C PRO A 140 -18.58 -8.78 6.35
N GLY A 141 -18.27 -8.88 5.07
CA GLY A 141 -18.10 -7.71 4.21
C GLY A 141 -17.98 -8.08 2.74
N SER A 142 -18.01 -7.04 1.90
CA SER A 142 -17.79 -7.17 0.46
C SER A 142 -16.44 -6.57 0.10
N GLY A 143 -15.65 -7.32 -0.65
CA GLY A 143 -14.37 -6.90 -1.21
C GLY A 143 -14.49 -6.69 -2.71
N ILE A 144 -13.87 -5.63 -3.22
CA ILE A 144 -13.86 -5.28 -4.64
C ILE A 144 -12.41 -4.92 -4.98
N THR A 145 -11.82 -5.63 -5.93
CA THR A 145 -10.46 -5.36 -6.44
C THR A 145 -10.56 -4.74 -7.81
N ILE A 146 -9.88 -3.62 -8.01
CA ILE A 146 -9.91 -2.86 -9.25
C ILE A 146 -8.57 -3.02 -9.96
N PHE A 147 -8.62 -3.42 -11.23
CA PHE A 147 -7.46 -3.60 -12.08
C PHE A 147 -7.47 -2.63 -13.25
N ASN A 148 -6.32 -2.10 -13.62
CA ASN A 148 -6.17 -1.29 -14.83
C ASN A 148 -6.15 -2.15 -16.11
N GLU A 149 -5.97 -1.49 -17.26
CA GLU A 149 -5.89 -2.14 -18.58
C GLU A 149 -4.75 -3.17 -18.72
N ALA A 150 -3.71 -3.06 -17.89
CA ALA A 150 -2.58 -4.00 -17.82
C ALA A 150 -2.79 -5.12 -16.79
N ARG A 151 -3.99 -5.24 -16.21
CA ARG A 151 -4.34 -6.19 -15.14
C ARG A 151 -3.49 -6.02 -13.87
N MET A 152 -2.94 -4.82 -13.66
CA MET A 152 -2.33 -4.45 -12.38
C MET A 152 -3.42 -3.94 -11.43
N GLN A 153 -3.42 -4.42 -10.20
CA GLN A 153 -4.30 -3.90 -9.16
C GLN A 153 -3.92 -2.44 -8.88
N VAL A 154 -4.91 -1.55 -8.96
CA VAL A 154 -4.74 -0.11 -8.76
C VAL A 154 -5.55 0.44 -7.60
N ALA A 155 -6.56 -0.31 -7.15
CA ALA A 155 -7.31 0.00 -5.95
C ALA A 155 -8.00 -1.24 -5.39
N ALA A 156 -8.39 -1.15 -4.12
CA ALA A 156 -9.31 -2.06 -3.48
C ALA A 156 -10.38 -1.27 -2.72
N LEU A 157 -11.60 -1.80 -2.71
CA LEU A 157 -12.69 -1.35 -1.87
C LEU A 157 -13.10 -2.50 -0.95
N TYR A 158 -13.25 -2.21 0.34
CA TYR A 158 -13.85 -3.12 1.30
C TYR A 158 -14.96 -2.38 2.06
N HIS A 159 -16.10 -3.04 2.24
CA HIS A 159 -17.23 -2.48 2.98
C HIS A 159 -17.89 -3.56 3.83
N GLY A 160 -17.79 -3.42 5.15
CA GLY A 160 -18.30 -4.40 6.10
C GLY A 160 -17.66 -4.31 7.48
N ALA A 161 -17.93 -5.30 8.32
CA ALA A 161 -17.40 -5.37 9.66
C ALA A 161 -15.93 -5.82 9.61
N THR A 162 -15.00 -5.00 10.08
CA THR A 162 -13.56 -5.33 10.14
C THR A 162 -13.08 -5.49 11.57
N GLY A 163 -11.95 -6.18 11.74
CA GLY A 163 -11.20 -6.20 12.99
C GLY A 163 -10.46 -4.90 13.26
N ALA A 164 -9.81 -4.83 14.42
CA ALA A 164 -8.96 -3.69 14.78
C ALA A 164 -7.83 -3.50 13.75
N VAL A 165 -7.65 -2.26 13.30
CA VAL A 165 -6.50 -1.87 12.48
C VAL A 165 -5.32 -1.68 13.44
N GLY A 166 -4.26 -2.45 13.25
CA GLY A 166 -3.08 -2.43 14.10
C GLY A 166 -1.80 -2.66 13.30
N GLY A 167 -0.68 -2.27 13.90
CA GLY A 167 0.65 -2.50 13.37
C GLY A 167 1.69 -1.98 14.35
N ALA A 168 2.82 -2.68 14.45
CA ALA A 168 3.95 -2.26 15.27
C ALA A 168 4.98 -1.51 14.42
N CYS A 169 5.67 -0.57 15.04
CA CYS A 169 6.58 0.34 14.37
C CYS A 169 7.99 0.14 14.91
N PRO A 170 8.89 -0.49 14.14
CA PRO A 170 10.21 -0.85 14.65
C PRO A 170 11.16 0.35 14.79
N SER A 171 10.90 1.45 14.08
CA SER A 171 11.89 2.50 13.78
C SER A 171 11.43 3.93 14.08
N GLY A 172 10.39 4.10 14.92
CA GLY A 172 9.86 5.41 15.31
C GLY A 172 8.88 6.02 14.30
N ASN A 173 8.54 7.29 14.49
CA ASN A 173 7.57 8.00 13.67
C ASN A 173 8.22 8.69 12.46
N TYR A 174 7.50 8.72 11.35
CA TYR A 174 7.93 9.36 10.11
C TYR A 174 7.06 10.57 9.81
N LYS A 175 7.66 11.56 9.14
CA LYS A 175 6.94 12.78 8.76
C LYS A 175 5.92 12.46 7.67
N MET A 176 4.66 12.74 7.95
CA MET A 176 3.58 12.62 6.97
C MET A 176 3.27 13.98 6.33
N THR A 177 3.03 13.99 5.03
CA THR A 177 2.62 15.19 4.28
C THR A 177 1.41 14.85 3.42
N GLU A 178 0.36 15.66 3.51
CA GLU A 178 -0.76 15.60 2.58
C GLU A 178 -0.47 16.42 1.33
N LEU A 179 -0.63 15.80 0.16
CA LEU A 179 -0.37 16.42 -1.14
C LEU A 179 -1.65 16.83 -1.85
N ASP A 180 -2.76 16.14 -1.60
CA ASP A 180 -4.05 16.44 -2.21
C ASP A 180 -5.21 15.99 -1.30
N THR A 181 -6.34 16.69 -1.42
CA THR A 181 -7.57 16.42 -0.70
C THR A 181 -8.77 16.78 -1.56
N ALA A 182 -9.88 16.07 -1.40
CA ALA A 182 -11.14 16.40 -2.04
C ALA A 182 -12.31 15.89 -1.20
N GLN A 183 -13.45 16.57 -1.30
CA GLN A 183 -14.69 16.04 -0.72
C GLN A 183 -15.05 14.72 -1.41
N ALA A 184 -15.52 13.75 -0.63
CA ALA A 184 -16.05 12.48 -1.08
C ALA A 184 -17.29 12.15 -0.23
N LEU A 185 -18.23 11.37 -0.79
CA LEU A 185 -19.47 10.97 -0.12
C LEU A 185 -20.29 12.14 0.45
N ASP A 186 -21.30 12.58 -0.30
CA ASP A 186 -22.18 13.67 0.12
C ASP A 186 -23.38 13.18 0.96
N THR A 187 -23.10 12.48 2.06
CA THR A 187 -24.14 12.03 3.02
C THR A 187 -23.97 12.74 4.36
N PRO A 188 -25.04 12.88 5.17
CA PRO A 188 -24.92 13.47 6.51
C PRO A 188 -23.91 12.76 7.40
N TRP A 189 -23.88 11.42 7.38
CA TRP A 189 -22.94 10.63 8.19
C TRP A 189 -21.49 10.87 7.76
N ALA A 190 -21.22 10.92 6.45
CA ALA A 190 -19.87 11.09 5.91
C ALA A 190 -19.32 12.47 6.28
N LYS A 191 -20.16 13.51 6.21
CA LYS A 191 -19.83 14.86 6.67
C LYS A 191 -19.50 14.89 8.16
N ALA A 192 -20.30 14.25 9.00
CA ALA A 192 -20.07 14.19 10.45
C ALA A 192 -18.77 13.47 10.82
N MET A 193 -18.40 12.44 10.05
CA MET A 193 -17.15 11.70 10.20
C MET A 193 -15.94 12.40 9.55
N GLY A 194 -16.15 13.46 8.77
CA GLY A 194 -15.10 14.14 8.03
C GLY A 194 -14.52 13.29 6.91
N VAL A 195 -15.34 12.47 6.25
CA VAL A 195 -14.90 11.61 5.16
C VAL A 195 -14.45 12.43 3.97
N ARG A 196 -13.26 12.12 3.45
CA ARG A 196 -12.65 12.82 2.33
C ARG A 196 -11.68 11.92 1.58
N PHE A 197 -11.43 12.27 0.34
CA PHE A 197 -10.27 11.76 -0.38
C PHE A 197 -9.00 12.41 0.17
N SER A 198 -7.92 11.63 0.25
CA SER A 198 -6.60 12.09 0.67
C SER A 198 -5.51 11.37 -0.12
N TYR A 199 -4.53 12.14 -0.61
CA TYR A 199 -3.26 11.64 -1.12
C TYR A 199 -2.16 12.10 -0.17
N ARG A 200 -1.50 11.15 0.49
CA ARG A 200 -0.49 11.41 1.52
C ARG A 200 0.79 10.67 1.22
N VAL A 201 1.87 11.22 1.74
CA VAL A 201 3.22 10.70 1.61
C VAL A 201 3.87 10.63 2.99
N LEU A 202 4.60 9.54 3.24
CA LEU A 202 5.38 9.29 4.44
C LEU A 202 6.88 9.33 4.11
N ASP A 203 7.64 10.24 4.74
CA ASP A 203 9.09 10.39 4.54
C ASP A 203 9.87 9.42 5.45
N MET A 204 10.26 8.26 4.90
CA MET A 204 11.00 7.24 5.64
C MET A 204 12.52 7.31 5.44
N ARG A 205 13.03 8.39 4.84
CA ARG A 205 14.48 8.50 4.52
C ARG A 205 15.36 8.52 5.75
N ALA A 206 14.85 9.00 6.89
CA ALA A 206 15.59 9.00 8.16
C ALA A 206 15.99 7.57 8.62
N SER A 207 15.26 6.54 8.19
CA SER A 207 15.59 5.12 8.45
C SER A 207 16.14 4.42 7.22
N GLY A 208 16.70 5.15 6.25
CA GLY A 208 17.22 4.59 4.99
C GLY A 208 16.15 4.14 3.98
N GLY A 209 14.89 4.48 4.22
CA GLY A 209 13.77 4.20 3.31
C GLY A 209 13.58 5.27 2.23
N ALA A 210 12.41 5.24 1.58
CA ALA A 210 12.01 6.19 0.54
C ALA A 210 10.74 6.96 0.95
N PHE A 211 10.15 7.71 0.02
CA PHE A 211 8.83 8.29 0.22
C PHE A 211 7.76 7.25 -0.17
N HIS A 212 7.03 6.76 0.81
CA HIS A 212 5.87 5.90 0.56
C HIS A 212 4.62 6.74 0.46
N TYR A 213 3.61 6.26 -0.26
CA TYR A 213 2.38 7.00 -0.45
C TYR A 213 1.15 6.13 -0.27
N GLN A 214 0.01 6.79 -0.04
CA GLN A 214 -1.30 6.16 -0.04
C GLN A 214 -2.34 7.15 -0.55
N ILE A 215 -3.26 6.64 -1.34
CA ILE A 215 -4.35 7.38 -1.98
C ILE A 215 -5.65 6.69 -1.62
N GLY A 216 -6.58 7.39 -0.97
CA GLY A 216 -7.84 6.76 -0.61
C GLY A 216 -8.77 7.64 0.18
N LEU A 217 -9.88 7.03 0.61
CA LEU A 217 -10.78 7.62 1.58
C LEU A 217 -10.21 7.53 2.98
N VAL A 218 -10.37 8.62 3.72
CA VAL A 218 -10.05 8.76 5.13
C VAL A 218 -11.21 9.43 5.85
N ASP A 219 -11.37 9.16 7.13
CA ASP A 219 -12.17 9.98 8.06
C ASP A 219 -11.29 11.00 8.79
N LYS A 220 -11.89 11.80 9.68
CA LYS A 220 -11.17 12.83 10.45
C LYS A 220 -10.03 12.29 11.32
N ASN A 221 -10.09 11.01 11.74
CA ASN A 221 -9.11 10.42 12.64
C ASN A 221 -7.97 9.74 11.85
N SER A 222 -8.33 8.87 10.92
CA SER A 222 -7.40 8.16 10.03
C SER A 222 -6.69 9.11 9.04
N GLY A 223 -7.34 10.23 8.71
CA GLY A 223 -6.82 11.29 7.84
C GLY A 223 -6.05 12.40 8.55
N GLU A 224 -5.84 12.29 9.87
CA GLU A 224 -5.09 13.28 10.65
C GLU A 224 -3.63 13.33 10.18
N ILE A 225 -3.10 14.54 9.93
CA ILE A 225 -1.71 14.74 9.52
C ILE A 225 -0.83 14.93 10.75
N LYS A 226 -0.19 13.83 11.17
CA LYS A 226 0.79 13.78 12.25
C LYS A 226 1.94 12.86 11.88
N ASP A 227 3.06 13.02 12.58
CA ASP A 227 4.15 12.08 12.46
C ASP A 227 3.67 10.70 12.90
N SER A 228 3.80 9.72 12.01
CA SER A 228 3.28 8.38 12.18
C SER A 228 4.24 7.39 11.56
N CYS A 229 4.30 6.21 12.12
CA CYS A 229 5.07 5.12 11.55
C CYS A 229 4.31 4.33 10.47
N LEU A 230 2.98 4.49 10.42
CA LEU A 230 2.09 3.80 9.49
C LEU A 230 1.10 4.79 8.89
N MET A 231 0.65 4.49 7.67
CA MET A 231 -0.40 5.23 7.00
C MET A 231 -1.55 4.28 6.67
N TYR A 232 -2.77 4.72 6.98
CA TYR A 232 -3.99 3.96 6.75
C TYR A 232 -5.02 4.81 6.03
N SER A 233 -5.70 4.22 5.04
CA SER A 233 -6.82 4.82 4.34
C SER A 233 -8.06 3.97 4.58
N PHE A 234 -8.81 4.31 5.62
CA PHE A 234 -10.11 3.74 5.92
C PHE A 234 -11.03 4.80 6.55
N VAL A 235 -12.32 4.49 6.57
CA VAL A 235 -13.36 5.24 7.24
C VAL A 235 -14.00 4.31 8.26
N ALA A 236 -13.84 4.62 9.54
CA ALA A 236 -14.55 3.92 10.60
C ALA A 236 -16.00 4.39 10.71
N GLY A 237 -16.89 3.52 11.18
CA GLY A 237 -18.29 3.87 11.42
C GLY A 237 -19.10 4.19 10.15
N ALA A 238 -18.66 3.69 8.99
CA ALA A 238 -19.50 3.64 7.81
C ALA A 238 -20.74 2.76 8.08
N PRO A 239 -21.81 2.87 7.29
CA PRO A 239 -22.85 1.83 7.26
C PRO A 239 -22.19 0.44 7.17
N LYS A 240 -22.72 -0.58 7.84
CA LYS A 240 -22.10 -1.93 7.89
C LYS A 240 -20.71 -2.05 8.54
N GLY A 241 -20.08 -0.97 9.03
CA GLY A 241 -18.83 -1.02 9.81
C GLY A 241 -17.73 -0.10 9.28
N THR A 242 -16.80 -0.66 8.52
CA THR A 242 -15.67 0.06 7.94
C THR A 242 -15.78 0.11 6.43
N LEU A 243 -15.40 1.26 5.88
CA LEU A 243 -15.24 1.47 4.46
C LEU A 243 -13.76 1.74 4.15
N ILE A 244 -13.21 0.97 3.22
CA ILE A 244 -11.90 1.20 2.62
C ILE A 244 -12.18 1.43 1.14
N PHE A 245 -11.64 2.51 0.56
CA PHE A 245 -11.53 2.64 -0.89
C PHE A 245 -10.24 3.39 -1.19
N ALA A 246 -9.20 2.64 -1.55
CA ALA A 246 -7.84 3.15 -1.62
C ALA A 246 -7.00 2.36 -2.64
N ASP A 247 -5.86 2.92 -3.06
CA ASP A 247 -4.85 2.20 -3.84
C ASP A 247 -4.34 0.97 -3.09
N ARG A 248 -4.15 1.13 -1.78
CA ARG A 248 -3.84 0.09 -0.79
C ARG A 248 -4.48 0.43 0.55
N SER A 249 -4.89 -0.57 1.33
CA SER A 249 -5.50 -0.36 2.66
C SER A 249 -4.46 0.00 3.73
N TYR A 250 -3.24 -0.52 3.60
CA TYR A 250 -2.09 -0.22 4.45
C TYR A 250 -0.81 -0.23 3.61
N GLN A 251 0.21 0.46 4.09
CA GLN A 251 1.56 0.39 3.54
C GLN A 251 2.11 -1.03 3.77
N SER A 252 2.26 -1.79 2.71
CA SER A 252 2.86 -3.12 2.79
C SER A 252 4.37 -2.95 3.01
N GLN A 253 4.93 -3.68 3.98
CA GLN A 253 6.40 -3.77 4.13
C GLN A 253 7.05 -4.60 3.00
N LYS A 254 6.26 -5.13 2.06
CA LYS A 254 6.80 -5.85 0.90
C LYS A 254 7.49 -4.84 -0.03
N ASN A 255 8.67 -5.22 -0.51
CA ASN A 255 9.55 -4.38 -1.33
C ASN A 255 9.00 -3.97 -2.71
N ASP A 256 7.79 -4.40 -3.06
CA ASP A 256 7.18 -4.17 -4.37
C ASP A 256 6.24 -2.96 -4.40
N ASP A 257 5.97 -2.34 -3.25
CA ASP A 257 5.16 -1.14 -3.17
C ASP A 257 5.85 0.00 -3.95
N PRO A 258 5.15 0.67 -4.87
CA PRO A 258 5.74 1.81 -5.56
C PRO A 258 6.09 2.90 -4.55
N ILE A 259 7.34 3.36 -4.62
CA ILE A 259 7.93 4.40 -3.79
C ILE A 259 8.40 5.56 -4.65
N PHE A 260 8.48 6.75 -4.06
CA PHE A 260 9.09 7.91 -4.68
C PHE A 260 10.47 8.19 -4.06
N ASN A 261 11.41 8.68 -4.87
CA ASN A 261 12.72 9.08 -4.41
C ASN A 261 12.71 10.50 -3.80
N SER A 262 11.67 11.28 -4.11
CA SER A 262 11.51 12.64 -3.61
C SER A 262 10.05 13.04 -3.45
N LEU A 263 9.80 14.05 -2.61
CA LEU A 263 8.49 14.69 -2.52
C LEU A 263 8.08 15.37 -3.85
N ALA A 264 9.05 15.80 -4.66
CA ALA A 264 8.78 16.39 -5.98
C ALA A 264 8.20 15.34 -6.94
N GLU A 265 8.78 14.13 -6.98
CA GLU A 265 8.28 13.01 -7.78
C GLU A 265 6.84 12.62 -7.37
N ALA A 266 6.56 12.61 -6.06
CA ALA A 266 5.21 12.36 -5.55
C ALA A 266 4.21 13.44 -6.00
N LYS A 267 4.62 14.70 -6.06
CA LYS A 267 3.78 15.80 -6.60
C LYS A 267 3.62 15.70 -8.11
N ASP A 268 4.66 15.32 -8.84
CA ASP A 268 4.58 15.12 -10.29
C ASP A 268 3.64 13.96 -10.66
N TYR A 269 3.57 12.91 -9.83
CA TYR A 269 2.59 11.84 -10.02
C TYR A 269 1.15 12.35 -10.08
N MET A 270 0.80 13.44 -9.37
CA MET A 270 -0.54 14.04 -9.43
C MET A 270 -0.94 14.52 -10.83
N ARG A 271 0.04 14.77 -11.70
CA ARG A 271 -0.17 15.19 -13.09
C ARG A 271 -0.38 14.01 -14.03
N SER A 272 -0.09 12.79 -13.57
CA SER A 272 -0.23 11.59 -14.39
C SER A 272 -1.71 11.31 -14.76
N PRO A 273 -1.97 10.65 -15.90
CA PRO A 273 -3.30 10.15 -16.22
C PRO A 273 -3.83 9.17 -15.17
N ASP A 274 -2.97 8.30 -14.65
CA ASP A 274 -3.35 7.26 -13.68
C ASP A 274 -3.84 7.85 -12.36
N TYR A 275 -3.13 8.84 -11.83
CA TYR A 275 -3.57 9.56 -10.64
C TYR A 275 -4.94 10.21 -10.84
N ARG A 276 -5.16 10.86 -11.99
CA ARG A 276 -6.44 11.53 -12.29
C ARG A 276 -7.59 10.53 -12.41
N LYS A 277 -7.38 9.39 -13.09
CA LYS A 277 -8.35 8.29 -13.17
C LYS A 277 -8.68 7.73 -11.79
N LEU A 278 -7.66 7.44 -10.99
CA LEU A 278 -7.80 6.89 -9.64
C LEU A 278 -8.55 7.86 -8.71
N LYS A 279 -8.14 9.13 -8.69
CA LYS A 279 -8.82 10.18 -7.90
C LYS A 279 -10.27 10.29 -8.31
N ALA A 280 -10.56 10.41 -9.61
CA ALA A 280 -11.92 10.53 -10.13
C ALA A 280 -12.80 9.33 -9.74
N MET A 281 -12.27 8.11 -9.83
CA MET A 281 -12.97 6.89 -9.39
C MET A 281 -13.29 6.95 -7.90
N ILE A 282 -12.31 7.21 -7.04
CA ILE A 282 -12.50 7.20 -5.58
C ILE A 282 -13.48 8.28 -5.13
N VAL A 283 -13.35 9.52 -5.63
CA VAL A 283 -14.28 10.62 -5.26
C VAL A 283 -15.68 10.44 -5.84
N SER A 284 -15.85 9.62 -6.88
CA SER A 284 -17.16 9.31 -7.45
C SER A 284 -17.96 8.29 -6.65
N LEU A 285 -17.38 7.71 -5.59
CA LEU A 285 -18.05 6.73 -4.76
C LEU A 285 -19.39 7.28 -4.25
N ARG A 286 -20.41 6.44 -4.31
CA ARG A 286 -21.73 6.63 -3.71
C ARG A 286 -22.08 5.39 -2.92
N MET A 287 -22.63 5.60 -1.73
CA MET A 287 -23.28 4.54 -0.96
C MET A 287 -24.73 4.47 -1.38
N GLN A 288 -25.24 3.26 -1.61
CA GLN A 288 -26.67 3.05 -1.75
C GLN A 288 -27.33 3.10 -0.37
N PRO A 289 -28.58 3.61 -0.27
CA PRO A 289 -29.33 3.62 0.97
C PRO A 289 -29.61 2.21 1.52
#